data_AF-A0A3N7IAP2-F1
#
_entry.id   AF-A0A3N7IAP2-F1
#
_cell.length_a   1.000
_cell.length_b   1.000
_cell.length_c   1.000
_cell.angle_alpha   90.00
_cell.angle_beta   90.00
_cell.angle_gamma   90.00
#
_symmetry.space_group_name_H-M   'P 1'
#
loop_
_entity.id
_entity.type
_entity.pdbx_description
1 polymer ?
#
loop_
_entity_poly.entity_id
_entity_poly.type
_entity_poly.pdbx_seq_one_letter_code
_entity_poly.pdbx_strand_id
1 'polypeptide(L)' 'WPLRVIDRVPVSTQENLRIDWSADPNPDETDPDGKRGLLVWNGRIGAGEERNITLTTTLRWPEGQVLIGGD' A
#
# COMPACT_ATOMS: atom_id res chain seq x y z
N TRP A 1 -15.16 14.95 -11.57
CA TRP A 1 -15.79 14.55 -10.29
C TRP A 1 -14.73 14.42 -9.21
N PRO A 2 -14.97 14.84 -7.95
CA PRO A 2 -14.03 14.54 -6.87
C PRO A 2 -14.02 13.03 -6.60
N LEU A 3 -12.83 12.47 -6.43
CA LEU A 3 -12.60 11.04 -6.19
C LEU A 3 -11.72 10.90 -4.94
N ARG A 4 -12.05 9.91 -4.12
CA ARG A 4 -11.20 9.42 -3.02
C ARG A 4 -10.96 7.93 -3.25
N VAL A 5 -9.70 7.56 -3.41
CA VAL A 5 -9.25 6.16 -3.52
C VAL A 5 -8.57 5.80 -2.21
N ILE A 6 -8.90 4.63 -1.66
CA ILE A 6 -8.26 4.08 -0.47
C ILE A 6 -7.81 2.67 -0.83
N ASP A 7 -6.53 2.39 -0.59
CA ASP A 7 -5.97 1.05 -0.74
C ASP A 7 -5.08 0.71 0.47
N ARG A 8 -4.62 -0.54 0.54
CA ARG A 8 -3.86 -1.07 1.67
C ARG A 8 -2.53 -1.70 1.26
N VAL A 9 -1.53 -1.51 2.11
CA VAL A 9 -0.26 -2.22 2.10
C VAL A 9 -0.17 -3.17 3.30
N PRO A 10 0.58 -4.28 3.18
CA PRO A 10 0.84 -5.15 4.31
C PRO A 10 1.53 -4.40 5.46
N VAL A 11 1.18 -4.76 6.68
CA VAL A 11 1.82 -4.25 7.90
C VAL A 11 2.44 -5.42 8.66
N SER A 12 3.68 -5.26 9.11
CA SER A 12 4.32 -6.30 9.91
C SER A 12 3.89 -6.18 11.37
N THR A 13 3.45 -7.30 11.94
CA THR A 13 3.29 -7.48 13.39
C THR A 13 4.54 -8.07 14.05
N GLN A 14 5.51 -8.54 13.27
CA GLN A 14 6.73 -9.20 13.72
C GLN A 14 7.91 -8.25 13.60
N GLU A 15 8.79 -8.21 14.61
CA GLU A 15 9.93 -7.28 14.65
C GLU A 15 10.94 -7.47 13.51
N ASN A 16 11.03 -8.68 12.95
CA ASN A 16 12.08 -9.04 11.98
C ASN A 16 11.61 -9.10 10.51
N LEU A 17 10.30 -9.08 10.24
CA LEU A 17 9.79 -9.02 8.86
C LEU A 17 9.83 -7.58 8.37
N ARG A 18 10.67 -7.30 7.37
CA ARG A 18 10.73 -5.97 6.73
C ARG A 18 9.77 -5.93 5.57
N ILE A 19 8.85 -4.97 5.61
CA ILE A 19 7.89 -4.69 4.55
C ILE A 19 8.20 -3.28 4.04
N ASP A 20 8.52 -3.19 2.77
CA ASP A 20 8.76 -1.94 2.07
C ASP A 20 7.71 -1.80 0.98
N TRP A 21 7.21 -0.59 0.79
CA TRP A 21 6.28 -0.30 -0.28
C TRP A 21 6.59 1.07 -0.88
N SER A 22 6.20 1.24 -2.14
CA SER A 22 6.25 2.51 -2.85
C SER A 22 5.00 2.66 -3.71
N ALA A 23 4.56 3.89 -3.90
CA ALA A 23 3.43 4.20 -4.75
C ALA A 23 3.78 5.29 -5.76
N ASP A 24 3.25 5.16 -6.97
CA ASP A 24 3.28 6.22 -7.98
C ASP A 24 1.87 6.40 -8.57
N PRO A 25 1.22 7.56 -8.35
CA PRO A 25 1.67 8.69 -7.54
C PRO A 25 1.72 8.39 -6.04
N ASN A 26 2.46 9.21 -5.28
CA ASN A 26 2.45 9.15 -3.81
C ASN A 26 1.03 9.39 -3.25
N PRO A 27 0.65 8.71 -2.16
CA PRO A 27 -0.60 8.98 -1.46
C PRO A 27 -0.57 10.37 -0.80
N ASP A 28 -1.73 10.98 -0.67
CA ASP A 28 -1.90 12.25 0.07
C ASP A 28 -1.90 12.02 1.58
N GLU A 29 -2.33 10.84 2.01
CA GLU A 29 -2.40 10.46 3.42
C GLU A 29 -1.98 9.00 3.60
N THR A 30 -1.24 8.74 4.67
CA THR A 30 -0.87 7.40 5.13
C THR A 30 -1.37 7.21 6.54
N ASP A 31 -1.86 6.01 6.84
CA ASP A 31 -2.43 5.61 8.12
C ASP A 31 -3.59 6.51 8.64
N PRO A 32 -4.60 6.85 7.80
CA PRO A 32 -5.75 7.65 8.22
C PRO A 32 -6.44 7.08 9.46
N ASP A 33 -6.82 7.95 10.38
CA ASP A 33 -7.42 7.60 11.67
C ASP A 33 -6.55 6.62 12.51
N GLY A 34 -5.22 6.63 12.29
CA GLY A 34 -4.28 5.72 12.96
C GLY A 34 -4.33 4.28 12.45
N LYS A 35 -5.04 4.01 11.33
CA LYS A 35 -5.17 2.67 10.76
C LYS A 35 -3.96 2.35 9.88
N ARG A 36 -2.96 1.74 10.51
CA ARG A 36 -1.72 1.34 9.85
C ARG A 36 -1.95 0.54 8.57
N GLY A 37 -1.22 0.92 7.52
CA GLY A 37 -1.22 0.27 6.21
C GLY A 37 -2.28 0.80 5.24
N LEU A 38 -3.04 1.83 5.60
CA LEU A 38 -3.98 2.46 4.67
C LEU A 38 -3.34 3.65 3.96
N LEU A 39 -3.58 3.74 2.65
CA LEU A 39 -3.10 4.80 1.77
C LEU A 39 -4.31 5.49 1.13
N VAL A 40 -4.29 6.83 1.04
CA VAL A 40 -5.38 7.61 0.46
C VAL A 40 -4.88 8.51 -0.66
N TRP A 41 -5.60 8.52 -1.78
CA TRP A 41 -5.45 9.48 -2.86
C TRP A 41 -6.75 10.26 -3.05
N ASN A 42 -6.65 11.57 -3.11
CA ASN A 42 -7.71 12.50 -3.38
C ASN A 42 -7.42 13.19 -4.71
N GLY A 43 -8.42 13.27 -5.57
CA GLY A 43 -8.22 13.87 -6.87
C GLY A 43 -9.51 14.26 -7.55
N ARG A 44 -9.37 14.77 -8.76
CA ARG A 44 -10.49 14.98 -9.67
C ARG A 44 -10.19 14.21 -10.94
N ILE A 45 -11.20 13.52 -11.45
CA ILE A 45 -11.13 12.84 -12.74
C ILE A 45 -12.15 13.47 -13.69
N GLY A 46 -11.69 13.81 -14.90
CA GLY A 46 -12.50 14.30 -16.01
C GLY A 46 -13.25 13.18 -16.73
N ALA A 47 -14.14 13.56 -17.65
CA ALA A 47 -14.83 12.58 -18.49
C ALA A 47 -13.83 11.96 -19.48
N GLY A 48 -13.76 10.62 -19.52
CA GLY A 48 -12.84 9.87 -20.36
C GLY A 48 -11.37 9.91 -19.92
N GLU A 49 -11.07 10.54 -18.77
CA GLU A 49 -9.73 10.53 -18.18
C GLU A 49 -9.46 9.19 -17.50
N GLU A 50 -8.25 8.68 -17.67
CA GLU A 50 -7.74 7.51 -16.96
C GLU A 50 -6.61 7.95 -16.03
N ARG A 51 -6.56 7.35 -14.83
CA ARG A 51 -5.46 7.53 -13.88
C ARG A 51 -5.00 6.18 -13.39
N ASN A 52 -3.70 5.99 -13.42
CA ASN A 52 -3.05 4.78 -12.94
C ASN A 52 -2.36 5.07 -11.61
N ILE A 53 -2.61 4.20 -10.63
CA ILE A 53 -1.89 4.18 -9.36
C ILE A 53 -1.14 2.85 -9.32
N THR A 54 0.18 2.91 -9.27
CA THR A 54 1.04 1.74 -9.17
C THR A 54 1.51 1.58 -7.75
N LEU A 55 1.17 0.46 -7.13
CA LEU A 55 1.63 0.09 -5.78
C LEU A 55 2.60 -1.08 -5.88
N THR A 56 3.82 -0.89 -5.40
CA THR A 56 4.83 -1.96 -5.32
C THR A 56 5.07 -2.30 -3.86
N THR A 57 5.01 -3.59 -3.52
CA THR A 57 5.30 -4.08 -2.17
C THR A 57 6.40 -5.13 -2.23
N THR A 58 7.42 -4.98 -1.39
CA THR A 58 8.51 -5.94 -1.22
C THR A 58 8.48 -6.47 0.21
N LEU A 59 8.34 -7.80 0.36
CA LEU A 59 8.45 -8.48 1.65
C LEU A 59 9.82 -9.15 1.73
N ARG A 60 10.56 -8.86 2.79
CA ARG A 60 11.87 -9.45 3.06
C ARG A 60 11.80 -10.27 4.33
N TRP A 61 11.83 -11.59 4.15
CA TRP A 61 11.89 -12.53 5.26
C TRP A 61 13.23 -12.40 6.00
N PRO A 62 13.24 -12.54 7.34
CA PRO A 62 14.47 -12.61 8.10
C PRO A 62 15.28 -13.86 7.71
N GLU A 63 16.61 -13.76 7.77
CA GLU A 63 17.49 -14.91 7.55
C GLU A 63 17.09 -16.09 8.46
N GLY A 64 16.96 -17.28 7.86
CA GLY A 64 16.67 -18.52 8.59
C GLY A 64 15.19 -18.90 8.75
N GLN A 65 14.24 -18.16 8.17
CA GLN A 65 12.81 -18.53 8.19
C GLN A 65 12.30 -19.00 6.81
N VAL A 66 11.46 -20.04 6.79
CA VAL A 66 10.85 -20.61 5.57
C VAL A 66 9.42 -20.11 5.43
N LEU A 67 9.07 -19.59 4.25
CA LEU A 67 7.68 -19.34 3.86
C LEU A 67 6.98 -20.69 3.61
N ILE A 68 6.12 -21.13 4.53
CA ILE A 68 5.16 -22.19 4.24
C ILE A 68 3.89 -21.51 3.69
N GLY A 69 3.82 -21.37 2.37
CA GLY A 69 2.56 -21.06 1.69
C GLY A 69 1.68 -22.32 1.72
N GLY A 70 0.51 -22.24 2.34
CA GLY A 70 -0.43 -23.36 2.44
C GLY A 70 -0.98 -23.78 1.08
N ASP A 71 -1.22 -25.08 0.95
CA ASP A 71 -1.81 -25.78 -0.21
C ASP A 71 -3.21 -25.25 -0.58
#